data_AF-A0A1Y1ZRC4-F1
#
_entry.id   AF-A0A1Y1ZRC4-F1
#
_cell.length_a   1.000
_cell.length_b   1.000
_cell.length_c   1.000
_cell.angle_alpha   90.00
_cell.angle_beta   90.00
_cell.angle_gamma   90.00
#
_symmetry.space_group_name_H-M   'P 1'
#
loop_
_entity.id
_entity.type
_entity.pdbx_description
1 polymer ?
#
loop_
_entity_poly.entity_id
_entity_poly.type
_entity_poly.pdbx_seq_one_letter_code
_entity_poly.pdbx_strand_id
1 'polypeptide(L)' 'IKFQDASGQTFAFPWGSCKTWTAMEELINQAFLHDEDLSPRVQKGQYELIDADGNIVLPLLWETAVRP' A
#
# COMPACT_ATOMS: atom_id res chain seq x y z
N ILE A 1 4.32 -9.04 -3.93
CA ILE A 1 2.91 -8.65 -3.67
C ILE A 1 2.50 -7.58 -4.67
N LYS A 2 1.29 -7.64 -5.23
CA LYS A 2 0.74 -6.60 -6.10
C LYS A 2 -0.15 -5.70 -5.25
N PHE A 3 0.14 -4.40 -5.24
CA PHE A 3 -0.68 -3.38 -4.61
C PHE A 3 -1.21 -2.49 -5.74
N GLN A 4 -2.51 -2.23 -5.77
CA GLN A 4 -3.08 -1.27 -6.69
C GLN A 4 -3.50 -0.03 -5.91
N ASP A 5 -3.03 1.14 -6.35
CA ASP A 5 -3.45 2.41 -5.75
C ASP A 5 -4.83 2.87 -6.27
N ALA A 6 -5.33 3.97 -5.70
CA ALA A 6 -6.61 4.56 -6.07
C ALA A 6 -6.65 5.12 -7.51
N SER A 7 -5.51 5.27 -8.18
CA SER A 7 -5.41 5.69 -9.58
C SER A 7 -5.43 4.50 -10.56
N GLY A 8 -5.38 3.27 -10.04
CA GLY A 8 -5.30 2.04 -10.83
C GLY A 8 -3.87 1.60 -11.16
N GLN A 9 -2.86 2.23 -10.56
CA GLN A 9 -1.46 1.85 -10.78
C GLN A 9 -1.10 0.66 -9.89
N THR A 10 -0.57 -0.40 -10.51
CA THR A 10 -0.10 -1.58 -9.79
C THR A 10 1.39 -1.46 -9.46
N PHE A 11 1.72 -1.52 -8.18
CA PHE A 11 3.09 -1.63 -7.68
C PHE A 11 3.40 -3.08 -7.31
N ALA A 12 4.62 -3.50 -7.63
CA ALA A 12 5.14 -4.79 -7.21
C ALA A 12 6.32 -4.58 -6.27
N PHE A 13 6.10 -4.88 -4.99
CA PHE A 13 7.16 -4.83 -3.98
C PHE A 13 7.68 -6.25 -3.68
N PRO A 14 9.00 -6.41 -3.47
CA PRO A 14 9.57 -7.65 -2.96
C PRO A 14 8.93 -7.99 -1.61
N TRP A 15 8.52 -9.25 -1.42
CA TRP A 15 7.82 -9.67 -0.20
C TRP A 15 8.58 -9.28 1.09
N GLY A 16 9.91 -9.45 1.09
CA GLY A 16 10.76 -9.11 2.23
C GLY A 16 10.70 -7.63 2.64
N SER A 17 10.35 -6.75 1.69
CA SER A 17 10.27 -5.30 1.89
C SER A 17 8.88 -4.82 2.35
N CYS A 18 7.83 -5.65 2.23
CA CYS A 18 6.46 -5.26 2.58
C CYS A 18 5.73 -6.31 3.44
N LYS A 19 6.47 -7.15 4.16
CA LYS A 19 5.93 -8.25 4.98
C LYS A 19 5.16 -7.78 6.23
N THR A 20 5.40 -6.56 6.70
CA THR A 20 4.69 -5.94 7.84
C THR A 20 3.93 -4.70 7.37
N TRP A 21 2.88 -4.34 8.11
CA TRP A 21 2.15 -3.11 7.80
C TRP A 21 3.07 -1.88 7.82
N THR A 22 3.91 -1.74 8.85
CA THR A 22 4.84 -0.61 8.97
C THR A 22 5.75 -0.45 7.75
N ALA A 23 6.31 -1.55 7.24
CA ALA A 23 7.18 -1.48 6.06
C ALA A 23 6.39 -1.12 4.79
N MET A 24 5.15 -1.61 4.66
CA MET A 24 4.27 -1.20 3.56
C MET A 24 3.89 0.27 3.64
N GLU A 25 3.56 0.78 4.83
CA GLU A 25 3.22 2.17 5.07
C GLU A 25 4.38 3.12 4.73
N GLU A 26 5.62 2.73 5.05
CA GLU A 26 6.82 3.48 4.62
C GLU A 26 6.94 3.53 3.09
N LEU A 27 6.71 2.41 2.40
CA LEU A 27 6.75 2.35 0.93
C LEU A 27 5.66 3.22 0.30
N ILE A 28 4.44 3.21 0.86
CA ILE A 28 3.34 4.07 0.42
C ILE A 28 3.73 5.54 0.58
N ASN A 29 4.22 5.93 1.75
CA ASN A 29 4.64 7.31 1.99
C ASN A 29 5.78 7.75 1.04
N GLN A 30 6.73 6.87 0.75
CA GLN A 30 7.82 7.16 -0.21
C GLN A 30 7.30 7.28 -1.64
N ALA A 31 6.36 6.43 -2.07
CA ALA A 31 5.81 6.44 -3.42
C ALA A 31 5.08 7.76 -3.74
N PHE A 32 4.42 8.36 -2.74
CA PHE A 32 3.67 9.61 -2.91
C PHE A 32 4.41 10.84 -2.38
N LEU A 33 5.68 10.73 -1.96
CA LEU A 33 6.42 11.82 -1.33
C LEU A 33 6.51 13.09 -2.20
N HIS A 34 6.63 12.90 -3.52
CA HIS A 34 6.80 13.98 -4.50
C HIS A 34 5.50 14.41 -5.18
N ASP A 35 4.37 13.77 -4.86
CA ASP A 35 3.06 14.13 -5.39
C ASP A 35 2.41 15.16 -4.47
N GLU A 36 2.48 16.44 -4.83
CA GLU A 36 2.00 17.55 -3.98
C GLU A 36 0.50 17.48 -3.68
N ASP A 37 -0.29 16.83 -4.55
CA ASP A 37 -1.74 16.69 -4.40
C ASP A 37 -2.11 15.46 -3.55
N LEU A 38 -1.42 14.33 -3.75
CA LEU A 38 -1.72 13.07 -3.08
C LEU A 38 -1.02 12.92 -1.73
N SER A 39 0.18 13.46 -1.56
CA SER A 39 1.00 13.35 -0.33
C SER A 39 0.22 13.73 0.94
N PRO A 40 -0.51 14.87 1.01
CA PRO A 40 -1.25 15.25 2.21
C PRO A 40 -2.45 14.32 2.53
N ARG A 41 -2.99 13.63 1.52
CA ARG A 41 -4.11 12.70 1.67
C ARG A 41 -3.59 11.34 2.13
N VAL A 42 -2.49 10.88 1.53
CA VAL A 42 -1.81 9.63 1.89
C VAL A 42 -1.31 9.68 3.33
N GLN A 43 -0.69 10.78 3.76
CA GLN A 43 -0.26 10.97 5.15
C GLN A 43 -1.41 10.95 6.17
N LYS A 44 -2.65 11.22 5.73
CA LYS A 44 -3.86 11.13 6.56
C LYS A 44 -4.53 9.75 6.50
N GLY A 45 -3.93 8.78 5.81
CA GLY A 45 -4.49 7.44 5.62
C GLY A 45 -5.65 7.40 4.62
N GLN A 46 -5.78 8.39 3.74
CA GLN A 46 -6.89 8.46 2.76
C GLN A 46 -6.55 7.72 1.46
N TYR A 47 -6.35 6.42 1.57
CA TYR A 47 -6.14 5.51 0.44
C TYR A 47 -6.74 4.14 0.75
N GLU A 48 -6.96 3.35 -0.28
CA GLU A 48 -7.41 1.97 -0.16
C GLU A 48 -6.26 1.04 -0.54
N LEU A 49 -6.10 -0.04 0.21
CA LEU A 49 -5.21 -1.13 -0.15
C LEU A 49 -6.04 -2.21 -0.80
N ILE A 50 -5.60 -2.68 -1.95
CA ILE A 50 -6.29 -3.74 -2.69
C ILE A 50 -5.33 -4.91 -2.87
N ASP A 51 -5.79 -6.13 -2.61
CA ASP A 51 -5.05 -7.36 -2.86
C ASP A 51 -5.04 -7.75 -4.36
N ALA A 52 -4.40 -8.88 -4.68
CA ALA A 52 -4.33 -9.36 -6.06
C ALA A 52 -5.69 -9.80 -6.64
N ASP A 53 -6.70 -10.03 -5.79
CA ASP A 53 -8.05 -10.47 -6.16
C ASP A 53 -9.03 -9.29 -6.24
N GLY A 54 -8.59 -8.06 -5.92
CA GLY A 54 -9.42 -6.87 -5.95
C GLY A 54 -10.15 -6.56 -4.64
N ASN A 55 -9.83 -7.26 -3.55
CA ASN A 55 -10.47 -7.02 -2.25
C ASN A 55 -9.75 -5.93 -1.46
N ILE A 56 -10.52 -5.14 -0.71
CA ILE A 56 -9.97 -4.15 0.22
C ILE A 56 -9.26 -4.87 1.36
N VAL A 57 -8.00 -4.51 1.60
CA VAL A 57 -7.18 -4.98 2.72
C VAL A 57 -7.13 -3.90 3.78
N LEU A 58 -7.52 -4.26 5.00
CA LEU A 58 -7.35 -3.36 6.15
C LEU A 58 -5.90 -3.44 6.65
N PRO A 59 -5.28 -2.31 7.05
CA PRO A 59 -3.96 -2.31 7.70
C PRO A 59 -3.81 -3.34 8.83
N LEU A 60 -4.85 -3.48 9.66
CA LEU A 60 -4.89 -4.43 10.78
C LEU A 60 -4.82 -5.91 10.34
N LEU A 61 -5.26 -6.20 9.11
CA LEU A 61 -5.26 -7.55 8.55
C LEU A 61 -4.08 -7.78 7.61
N TRP A 62 -3.17 -6.81 7.47
CA TRP A 62 -2.08 -6.84 6.50
C TRP A 62 -1.27 -8.13 6.63
N GLU A 63 -0.71 -8.44 7.81
CA GLU A 63 0.14 -9.63 7.97
C GLU A 63 -0.58 -10.95 7.65
N THR A 64 -1.92 -10.98 7.73
CA THR A 64 -2.72 -12.16 7.37
C THR A 64 -3.06 -12.23 5.88
N ALA A 65 -3.18 -11.06 5.24
CA ALA A 65 -3.50 -10.91 3.83
C ALA A 65 -2.27 -11.12 2.94
N VAL A 66 -1.09 -10.65 3.38
CA VAL A 66 0.15 -10.84 2.63
C VAL A 66 0.82 -12.17 2.95
N ARG A 67 1.06 -12.95 1.89
CA ARG A 67 1.80 -14.22 1.93
C ARG A 67 2.94 -14.19 0.91
N PRO A 68 4.00 -15.00 1.10
CA PRO A 68 5.09 -15.13 0.13
C PRO A 68 4.60 -15.44 -1.29
#